data_AF-A0A9E5GB78-F1
#
_entry.id   AF-A0A9E5GB78-F1
#
_cell.length_a   1.000
_cell.length_b   1.000
_cell.length_c   1.000
_cell.angle_alpha   90.00
_cell.angle_beta   90.00
_cell.angle_gamma   90.00
#
_symmetry.space_group_name_H-M   'P 1'
#
loop_
_entity.id
_entity.type
_entity.pdbx_description
1 polymer ?
#
loop_
_entity_poly.entity_id
_entity_poly.type
_entity_poly.pdbx_seq_one_letter_code
_entity_poly.pdbx_strand_id
1 'polypeptide(L)'
;TEGTAKELVDLDGRSLLVMVTIVLGVSILSYIATLHNGTVAATVNGCWITASIQAEKRQHGLWAVTNTPRLSGFADSVNYSSQGGSSWMVLSSSNNKELAIDFLAKTFAGSVELYETILPASGAIATYLKAEESLVYSQPIEFFGGQRIYEDLMYYASKVPKVRYGVFNYEARDAIARSLSEILQGASIEASLAKAQRNVEFLMSE
;
A
#
# COMPACT_ATOMS: atom_id res chain seq x y z
N THR A 1 4.32 -17.34 -11.76
CA THR A 1 3.11 -18.11 -12.12
C THR A 1 2.02 -17.13 -12.50
N GLU A 2 1.17 -17.50 -13.45
CA GLU A 2 0.12 -16.63 -14.01
C GLU A 2 -1.23 -17.34 -13.90
N GLY A 3 -2.24 -16.66 -13.35
CA GLY A 3 -3.62 -17.14 -13.31
C GLY A 3 -4.58 -16.03 -13.75
N THR A 4 -5.69 -16.37 -14.40
CA THR A 4 -6.66 -15.39 -14.92
C THR A 4 -8.04 -15.63 -14.32
N ALA A 5 -8.69 -14.55 -13.90
CA ALA A 5 -10.08 -14.52 -13.46
C ALA A 5 -10.81 -13.35 -14.15
N LYS A 6 -12.14 -13.43 -14.26
CA LYS A 6 -12.97 -12.31 -14.73
C LYS A 6 -13.84 -11.84 -13.57
N GLU A 7 -13.81 -10.55 -13.29
CA GLU A 7 -14.59 -9.96 -12.21
C GLU A 7 -15.30 -8.70 -12.70
N LEU A 8 -16.50 -8.47 -12.18
CA LEU A 8 -17.25 -7.24 -12.40
C LEU A 8 -16.87 -6.25 -11.29
N VAL A 9 -16.25 -5.15 -11.67
CA VAL A 9 -15.88 -4.07 -10.77
C VAL A 9 -16.80 -2.89 -11.04
N ASP A 10 -17.48 -2.40 -10.00
CA ASP A 10 -18.23 -1.15 -10.06
C ASP A 10 -17.29 0.01 -9.73
N LEU A 11 -17.13 0.92 -10.70
CA LEU A 11 -16.38 2.16 -10.54
C LEU A 11 -17.37 3.32 -10.73
N ASP A 12 -17.77 3.94 -9.62
CA ASP A 12 -18.69 5.08 -9.57
C ASP A 12 -19.99 4.89 -10.38
N GLY A 13 -20.63 3.73 -10.22
CA GLY A 13 -21.90 3.40 -10.86
C GLY A 13 -21.75 2.86 -12.29
N ARG A 14 -20.52 2.54 -12.73
CA ARG A 14 -20.23 1.87 -14.00
C ARG A 14 -19.63 0.50 -13.73
N SER A 15 -20.35 -0.54 -14.14
CA SER A 15 -19.85 -1.91 -14.11
C SER A 15 -18.86 -2.15 -15.25
N LEU A 16 -17.59 -2.37 -14.92
CA LEU A 16 -16.57 -2.84 -15.86
C LEU A 16 -16.33 -4.34 -15.64
N LEU A 17 -16.34 -5.11 -16.73
CA LEU A 17 -15.80 -6.46 -16.72
C LEU A 17 -14.28 -6.36 -16.84
N VAL A 18 -13.58 -6.69 -15.77
CA VAL A 18 -12.11 -6.67 -15.70
C VAL A 18 -11.59 -8.09 -15.77
N MET A 19 -10.64 -8.34 -16.68
CA MET A 19 -9.83 -9.55 -16.63
C MET A 19 -8.69 -9.31 -15.65
N VAL A 20 -8.68 -10.06 -14.55
CA VAL A 20 -7.65 -10.01 -13.51
C VAL A 20 -6.65 -11.10 -13.80
N THR A 21 -5.43 -10.70 -14.16
CA THR A 21 -4.28 -11.60 -14.26
C THR A 21 -3.42 -11.47 -13.02
N ILE A 22 -3.27 -12.54 -12.26
CA ILE A 22 -2.37 -12.59 -11.10
C ILE A 22 -1.01 -13.09 -11.56
N VAL A 23 0.01 -12.24 -11.47
CA VAL A 23 1.40 -12.60 -11.76
C VAL A 23 2.21 -12.52 -10.47
N LEU A 24 2.81 -13.64 -10.06
CA LEU A 24 3.70 -13.69 -8.89
C LEU A 24 5.18 -13.58 -9.30
N GLY A 25 5.98 -12.93 -8.45
CA GLY A 25 7.43 -12.80 -8.61
C GLY A 25 7.88 -11.69 -9.57
N VAL A 26 7.04 -10.66 -9.75
CA VAL A 26 7.34 -9.54 -10.64
C VAL A 26 8.27 -8.55 -9.95
N SER A 27 9.31 -8.09 -10.65
CA SER A 27 10.19 -7.03 -10.14
C SER A 27 9.43 -5.69 -10.04
N ILE A 28 9.82 -4.82 -9.12
CA ILE A 28 9.22 -3.48 -9.00
C ILE A 28 9.32 -2.69 -10.31
N LEU A 29 10.43 -2.83 -11.05
CA LEU A 29 10.63 -2.15 -12.33
C LEU A 29 9.65 -2.65 -13.39
N SER A 30 9.47 -3.97 -13.48
CA SER A 30 8.52 -4.57 -14.41
C SER A 30 7.08 -4.18 -14.08
N TYR A 31 6.74 -4.09 -12.78
CA TYR A 31 5.44 -3.61 -12.33
C TYR A 31 5.22 -2.12 -12.66
N ILE A 32 6.20 -1.24 -12.43
CA ILE A 32 6.09 0.18 -12.81
C ILE A 32 5.94 0.33 -14.34
N ALA A 33 6.64 -0.50 -15.11
CA ALA A 33 6.52 -0.48 -16.56
C ALA A 33 5.09 -0.78 -17.05
N THR A 34 4.30 -1.61 -16.34
CA THR A 34 2.90 -1.85 -16.72
C THR A 34 2.03 -0.61 -16.52
N LEU A 35 2.30 0.17 -15.47
CA LEU A 35 1.65 1.45 -15.22
C LEU A 35 1.95 2.44 -16.35
N HIS A 36 3.23 2.61 -16.70
CA HIS A 36 3.66 3.58 -17.73
C HIS A 36 3.23 3.20 -19.14
N ASN A 37 3.23 1.91 -19.46
CA ASN A 37 2.84 1.43 -20.79
C ASN A 37 1.33 1.39 -21.00
N GLY A 38 0.52 1.72 -19.97
CA GLY A 38 -0.94 1.72 -20.05
C GLY A 38 -1.53 0.32 -20.25
N THR A 39 -0.82 -0.72 -19.82
CA THR A 39 -1.30 -2.11 -19.93
C THR A 39 -2.19 -2.53 -18.77
N VAL A 40 -2.40 -1.63 -17.80
CA VAL A 40 -3.31 -1.80 -16.66
C VAL A 40 -4.25 -0.59 -16.56
N ALA A 41 -5.48 -0.83 -16.10
CA ALA A 41 -6.47 0.21 -15.89
C ALA A 41 -6.42 0.84 -14.48
N ALA A 42 -5.88 0.11 -13.49
CA ALA A 42 -5.82 0.54 -12.11
C ALA A 42 -4.70 -0.19 -11.36
N THR A 43 -4.38 0.29 -10.16
CA THR A 43 -3.52 -0.43 -9.23
C THR A 43 -3.97 -0.24 -7.78
N VAL A 44 -3.85 -1.29 -6.97
CA VAL A 44 -4.14 -1.26 -5.53
C VAL A 44 -2.82 -1.38 -4.80
N ASN A 45 -2.29 -0.26 -4.31
CA ASN A 45 -0.98 -0.20 -3.67
C ASN A 45 -0.90 0.93 -2.64
N GLY A 46 0.20 1.00 -1.88
CA GLY A 46 0.44 2.12 -0.98
C GLY A 46 0.56 3.45 -1.73
N CYS A 47 0.21 4.55 -1.05
CA CYS A 47 0.15 5.91 -1.63
C CYS A 47 1.44 6.36 -2.34
N TRP A 48 2.59 5.82 -1.94
CA TRP A 48 3.90 6.07 -2.53
C TRP A 48 3.96 5.72 -4.03
N ILE A 49 3.04 4.91 -4.55
CA ILE A 49 2.98 4.58 -5.99
C ILE A 49 2.62 5.80 -6.86
N THR A 50 1.99 6.82 -6.28
CA THR A 50 1.58 8.05 -6.99
C THR A 50 2.77 8.76 -7.63
N ALA A 51 3.97 8.71 -7.02
CA ALA A 51 5.19 9.27 -7.60
C ALA A 51 5.61 8.52 -8.87
N SER A 52 5.53 7.18 -8.87
CA SER A 52 5.80 6.37 -10.05
C SER A 52 4.81 6.65 -11.17
N ILE A 53 3.52 6.76 -10.86
CA ILE A 53 2.48 7.10 -11.85
C ILE A 53 2.75 8.48 -12.47
N GLN A 54 3.04 9.49 -11.65
CA GLN A 54 3.34 10.87 -12.09
C GLN A 54 4.63 11.00 -12.92
N ALA A 55 5.51 10.00 -12.91
CA ALA A 55 6.72 10.00 -13.73
C ALA A 55 6.39 9.89 -15.23
N GLU A 56 5.27 9.26 -15.60
CA GLU A 56 4.82 9.17 -16.99
C GLU A 56 3.90 10.34 -17.34
N LYS A 57 4.49 11.42 -17.83
CA LYS A 57 3.79 12.70 -18.08
C LYS A 57 2.68 12.60 -19.12
N ARG A 58 2.69 11.61 -20.02
CA ARG A 58 1.63 11.42 -21.02
C ARG A 58 0.29 10.99 -20.42
N GLN A 59 0.29 10.51 -19.18
CA GLN A 59 -0.92 10.06 -18.48
C GLN A 59 -1.58 11.16 -17.63
N HIS A 60 -1.18 12.41 -17.83
CA HIS A 60 -1.77 13.56 -17.17
C HIS A 60 -3.30 13.61 -17.36
N GLY A 61 -4.03 13.70 -16.26
CA GLY A 61 -5.49 13.76 -16.23
C GLY A 61 -6.20 12.41 -16.44
N LEU A 62 -5.46 11.31 -16.58
CA LEU A 62 -6.04 9.96 -16.80
C LEU A 62 -6.20 9.16 -15.50
N TRP A 63 -5.53 9.59 -14.43
CA TRP A 63 -5.54 8.89 -13.15
C TRP A 63 -6.38 9.62 -12.12
N ALA A 64 -7.01 8.84 -11.25
CA ALA A 64 -7.66 9.28 -10.03
C ALA A 64 -7.29 8.34 -8.88
N VAL A 65 -7.44 8.81 -7.64
CA VAL A 65 -7.23 8.04 -6.42
C VAL A 65 -8.59 7.77 -5.78
N THR A 66 -8.81 6.53 -5.32
CA THR A 66 -10.01 6.17 -4.57
C THR A 66 -9.67 5.17 -3.46
N ASN A 67 -10.63 4.88 -2.60
CA ASN A 67 -10.48 3.91 -1.52
C ASN A 67 -10.31 2.47 -2.06
N THR A 68 -9.82 1.55 -1.23
CA THR A 68 -9.55 0.18 -1.71
C THR A 68 -10.87 -0.59 -1.88
N PRO A 69 -10.95 -1.57 -2.79
CA PRO A 69 -12.10 -2.48 -2.81
C PRO A 69 -12.21 -3.22 -1.46
N ARG A 70 -13.44 -3.54 -1.06
CA ARG A 70 -13.72 -4.40 0.11
C ARG A 70 -14.06 -5.81 -0.36
N LEU A 71 -13.80 -6.80 0.49
CA LEU A 71 -14.23 -8.16 0.25
C LEU A 71 -15.75 -8.28 0.48
N SER A 72 -16.49 -8.76 -0.52
CA SER A 72 -17.92 -9.05 -0.36
C SER A 72 -18.13 -10.26 0.56
N GLY A 73 -19.20 -10.24 1.36
CA GLY A 73 -19.57 -11.37 2.23
C GLY A 73 -18.90 -11.37 3.61
N PHE A 74 -18.08 -10.36 3.92
CA PHE A 74 -17.43 -10.21 5.22
C PHE A 74 -17.82 -8.86 5.85
N ALA A 75 -18.61 -8.90 6.92
CA ALA A 75 -19.17 -7.69 7.55
C ALA A 75 -18.08 -6.72 8.06
N ASP A 76 -16.95 -7.25 8.51
CA ASP A 76 -15.82 -6.47 9.03
C ASP A 76 -14.87 -5.98 7.91
N SER A 77 -15.12 -6.36 6.65
CA SER A 77 -14.31 -5.88 5.54
C SER A 77 -14.66 -4.43 5.20
N VAL A 78 -13.66 -3.56 5.30
CA VAL A 78 -13.76 -2.13 4.99
C VAL A 78 -12.95 -1.78 3.75
N ASN A 79 -13.23 -0.62 3.16
CA ASN A 79 -12.57 -0.08 1.98
C ASN A 79 -11.24 0.64 2.28
N TYR A 80 -10.57 0.31 3.40
CA TYR A 80 -9.38 1.01 3.85
C TYR A 80 -8.33 0.02 4.32
N SER A 81 -7.12 0.15 3.78
CA SER A 81 -5.99 -0.71 4.09
C SER A 81 -4.68 0.08 4.02
N SER A 82 -3.59 -0.53 4.48
CA SER A 82 -2.24 0.01 4.41
C SER A 82 -1.29 -1.01 3.82
N GLN A 83 -0.40 -0.57 2.93
CA GLN A 83 0.65 -1.39 2.36
C GLN A 83 1.97 -0.61 2.41
N GLY A 84 3.02 -1.29 2.88
CA GLY A 84 4.35 -0.71 2.98
C GLY A 84 4.47 0.30 4.11
N GLY A 85 5.09 1.44 3.82
CA GLY A 85 5.54 2.39 4.83
C GLY A 85 6.92 2.02 5.37
N SER A 86 7.65 3.02 5.85
CA SER A 86 8.99 2.84 6.42
C SER A 86 9.05 3.45 7.80
N SER A 87 9.88 2.88 8.65
CA SER A 87 10.11 3.33 10.02
C SER A 87 11.58 3.64 10.22
N TRP A 88 11.84 4.70 10.97
CA TRP A 88 13.17 4.97 11.50
C TRP A 88 13.33 4.30 12.86
N MET A 89 14.47 3.66 13.10
CA MET A 89 14.77 2.99 14.36
C MET A 89 16.13 3.43 14.90
N VAL A 90 16.20 3.66 16.21
CA VAL A 90 17.48 3.88 16.91
C VAL A 90 17.88 2.57 17.57
N LEU A 91 19.03 2.02 17.17
CA LEU A 91 19.55 0.80 17.76
C LEU A 91 19.89 1.02 19.24
N SER A 92 19.56 0.04 20.07
CA SER A 92 19.85 0.07 21.51
C SER A 92 21.36 0.16 21.80
N SER A 93 22.20 -0.32 20.89
CA SER A 93 23.66 -0.28 20.93
C SER A 93 24.28 1.02 20.36
N SER A 94 23.47 1.99 19.94
CA SER A 94 23.99 3.25 19.38
C SER A 94 24.83 4.01 20.41
N ASN A 95 26.04 4.41 20.00
CA ASN A 95 26.92 5.27 20.80
C ASN A 95 26.40 6.71 20.94
N ASN A 96 25.45 7.12 20.11
CA ASN A 96 24.86 8.47 20.09
C ASN A 96 23.32 8.41 20.17
N LYS A 97 22.81 7.55 21.06
CA LYS A 97 21.39 7.22 21.13
C LYS A 97 20.50 8.44 21.35
N GLU A 98 20.85 9.28 22.32
CA GLU A 98 20.06 10.45 22.71
C GLU A 98 20.00 11.47 21.57
N LEU A 99 21.12 11.70 20.89
CA LEU A 99 21.18 12.59 19.72
C LEU A 99 20.34 12.04 18.56
N ALA A 100 20.41 10.73 18.28
CA ALA A 100 19.63 10.11 17.23
C ALA A 100 18.12 10.19 17.53
N ILE A 101 17.72 9.96 18.79
CA ILE A 101 16.33 10.12 19.24
C ILE A 101 15.88 11.57 19.05
N ASP A 102 16.67 12.53 19.52
CA ASP A 102 16.35 13.97 19.40
C ASP A 102 16.20 14.40 17.94
N PHE A 103 17.11 13.93 17.07
CA PHE A 103 17.03 14.19 15.63
C PHE A 103 15.74 13.67 15.02
N LEU A 104 15.39 12.40 15.24
CA LEU A 104 14.16 11.82 14.70
C LEU A 104 12.90 12.51 15.25
N ALA A 105 12.92 12.88 16.54
CA ALA A 105 11.83 13.59 17.20
C ALA A 105 11.59 14.98 16.60
N LYS A 106 12.66 15.74 16.33
CA LYS A 106 12.57 17.11 15.78
C LYS A 106 12.36 17.14 14.26
N THR A 107 12.59 16.05 13.56
CA THR A 107 12.39 15.94 12.11
C THR A 107 11.10 15.19 11.81
N PHE A 108 11.18 13.87 11.63
CA PHE A 108 10.08 13.04 11.16
C PHE A 108 8.88 12.98 12.13
N ALA A 109 9.10 13.08 13.45
CA ALA A 109 8.01 13.02 14.43
C ALA A 109 7.56 14.39 14.97
N GLY A 110 8.00 15.49 14.36
CA GLY A 110 7.75 16.83 14.91
C GLY A 110 7.77 18.01 13.94
N SER A 111 8.21 17.82 12.69
CA SER A 111 8.32 18.92 11.71
C SER A 111 7.22 18.85 10.65
N VAL A 112 6.23 19.74 10.74
CA VAL A 112 5.24 19.96 9.66
C VAL A 112 5.94 20.50 8.42
N GLU A 113 6.88 21.43 8.58
CA GLU A 113 7.66 22.05 7.48
C GLU A 113 8.41 21.00 6.63
N LEU A 114 8.98 19.96 7.26
CA LEU A 114 9.61 18.86 6.53
C LEU A 114 8.61 18.19 5.58
N TYR A 115 7.40 17.89 6.07
CA TYR A 115 6.36 17.24 5.27
C TYR A 115 5.81 18.14 4.17
N GLU A 116 5.65 19.42 4.44
CA GLU A 116 5.30 20.43 3.42
C GLU A 116 6.35 20.51 2.31
N THR A 117 7.62 20.36 2.67
CA THR A 117 8.74 20.42 1.72
C THR A 117 8.82 19.17 0.84
N ILE A 118 8.68 17.98 1.43
CA ILE A 118 8.90 16.73 0.68
C ILE A 118 7.67 16.28 -0.10
N LEU A 119 6.46 16.60 0.35
CA LEU A 119 5.23 16.10 -0.27
C LEU A 119 5.11 16.48 -1.77
N PRO A 120 5.34 17.75 -2.19
CA PRO A 120 5.20 18.13 -3.59
C PRO A 120 6.19 17.42 -4.53
N ALA A 121 7.43 17.20 -4.08
CA ALA A 121 8.49 16.63 -4.89
C ALA A 121 8.51 15.10 -4.89
N SER A 122 8.16 14.47 -3.78
CA SER A 122 8.34 13.02 -3.56
C SER A 122 7.04 12.22 -3.41
N GLY A 123 5.91 12.89 -3.16
CA GLY A 123 4.66 12.21 -2.79
C GLY A 123 4.72 11.50 -1.44
N ALA A 124 5.72 11.81 -0.61
CA ALA A 124 5.86 11.21 0.71
C ALA A 124 4.82 11.77 1.68
N ILE A 125 3.91 10.90 2.12
CA ILE A 125 2.85 11.21 3.07
C ILE A 125 3.31 10.89 4.49
N ALA A 126 3.03 11.79 5.42
CA ALA A 126 3.36 11.62 6.83
C ALA A 126 2.44 10.59 7.51
N THR A 127 3.00 9.79 8.43
CA THR A 127 2.21 9.15 9.50
C THR A 127 2.02 10.07 10.71
N TYR A 128 2.55 11.30 10.63
CA TYR A 128 2.40 12.34 11.64
C TYR A 128 1.11 13.13 11.39
N LEU A 129 0.05 12.77 12.11
CA LEU A 129 -1.31 13.31 11.90
C LEU A 129 -1.38 14.85 11.92
N LYS A 130 -0.55 15.55 12.69
CA LYS A 130 -0.58 17.02 12.71
C LYS A 130 -0.18 17.66 11.37
N ALA A 131 0.51 16.93 10.48
CA ALA A 131 0.79 17.42 9.14
C ALA A 131 -0.48 17.56 8.27
N GLU A 132 -1.57 16.89 8.63
CA GLU A 132 -2.88 17.00 7.96
C GLU A 132 -3.42 18.44 7.95
N GLU A 133 -3.13 19.23 8.99
CA GLU A 133 -3.60 20.62 9.11
C GLU A 133 -2.92 21.55 8.09
N SER A 134 -1.87 21.09 7.40
CA SER A 134 -1.18 21.86 6.38
C SER A 134 -2.01 21.97 5.10
N LEU A 135 -2.07 23.20 4.57
CA LEU A 135 -2.71 23.48 3.29
C LEU A 135 -2.04 22.77 2.10
N VAL A 136 -0.80 22.26 2.24
CA VAL A 136 -0.12 21.53 1.15
C VAL A 136 -0.85 20.23 0.82
N TYR A 137 -1.40 19.53 1.82
CA TYR A 137 -2.19 18.30 1.62
C TYR A 137 -3.53 18.58 0.93
N SER A 138 -4.00 19.82 1.05
CA SER A 138 -5.28 20.28 0.53
C SER A 138 -5.20 20.74 -0.93
N GLN A 139 -4.00 20.82 -1.54
CA GLN A 139 -3.85 21.36 -2.88
C GLN A 139 -4.36 20.40 -3.96
N PRO A 140 -5.05 20.91 -5.00
CA PRO A 140 -5.40 20.11 -6.17
C PRO A 140 -4.13 19.71 -6.93
N ILE A 141 -4.06 18.45 -7.37
CA ILE A 141 -2.94 17.93 -8.16
C ILE A 141 -3.35 17.81 -9.62
N GLU A 142 -2.77 18.65 -10.48
CA GLU A 142 -3.13 18.76 -11.91
C GLU A 142 -3.03 17.41 -12.64
N PHE A 143 -1.97 16.64 -12.34
CA PHE A 143 -1.76 15.31 -12.92
C PHE A 143 -2.95 14.37 -12.71
N PHE A 144 -3.66 14.49 -11.59
CA PHE A 144 -4.85 13.70 -11.26
C PHE A 144 -6.14 14.46 -11.57
N GLY A 145 -6.14 15.30 -12.61
CA GLY A 145 -7.32 16.05 -13.04
C GLY A 145 -7.79 17.10 -12.03
N GLY A 146 -6.90 17.58 -11.15
CA GLY A 146 -7.25 18.53 -10.10
C GLY A 146 -7.81 17.88 -8.82
N GLN A 147 -7.79 16.55 -8.71
CA GLN A 147 -8.15 15.87 -7.47
C GLN A 147 -7.20 16.27 -6.32
N ARG A 148 -7.76 16.46 -5.12
CA ARG A 148 -7.03 16.74 -3.88
C ARG A 148 -6.54 15.42 -3.26
N ILE A 149 -5.70 14.68 -4.00
CA ILE A 149 -5.37 13.28 -3.68
C ILE A 149 -4.78 13.09 -2.28
N TYR A 150 -4.03 14.06 -1.76
CA TYR A 150 -3.36 13.91 -0.47
C TYR A 150 -4.34 14.09 0.70
N GLU A 151 -5.37 14.92 0.54
CA GLU A 151 -6.49 15.01 1.47
C GLU A 151 -7.27 13.69 1.50
N ASP A 152 -7.60 13.13 0.32
CA ASP A 152 -8.28 11.83 0.22
C ASP A 152 -7.45 10.72 0.88
N LEU A 153 -6.14 10.67 0.62
CA LEU A 153 -5.24 9.65 1.19
C LEU A 153 -5.10 9.77 2.71
N MET A 154 -5.07 10.98 3.26
CA MET A 154 -5.07 11.20 4.72
C MET A 154 -6.40 10.76 5.34
N TYR A 155 -7.52 11.09 4.70
CA TYR A 155 -8.83 10.61 5.11
C TYR A 155 -8.88 9.08 5.10
N TYR A 156 -8.38 8.42 4.06
CA TYR A 156 -8.32 6.95 3.98
C TYR A 156 -7.43 6.36 5.07
N ALA A 157 -6.24 6.94 5.30
CA ALA A 157 -5.31 6.52 6.35
C ALA A 157 -5.98 6.56 7.74
N SER A 158 -6.81 7.58 8.01
CA SER A 158 -7.54 7.71 9.28
C SER A 158 -8.57 6.59 9.53
N LYS A 159 -8.99 5.88 8.47
CA LYS A 159 -9.99 4.81 8.52
C LYS A 159 -9.38 3.41 8.49
N VAL A 160 -8.07 3.27 8.31
CA VAL A 160 -7.40 1.97 8.27
C VAL A 160 -7.56 1.25 9.62
N PRO A 161 -8.12 0.03 9.65
CA PRO A 161 -8.21 -0.76 10.86
C PRO A 161 -6.83 -1.08 11.45
N LYS A 162 -6.71 -1.07 12.78
CA LYS A 162 -5.47 -1.46 13.45
C LYS A 162 -5.24 -2.96 13.29
N VAL A 163 -4.09 -3.33 12.74
CA VAL A 163 -3.62 -4.71 12.67
C VAL A 163 -2.54 -4.91 13.72
N ARG A 164 -2.61 -6.02 14.47
CA ARG A 164 -1.56 -6.42 15.41
C ARG A 164 -0.59 -7.34 14.68
N TYR A 165 0.61 -6.85 14.43
CA TYR A 165 1.70 -7.66 13.89
C TYR A 165 2.36 -8.45 15.02
N GLY A 166 2.42 -9.77 14.87
CA GLY A 166 3.21 -10.64 15.73
C GLY A 166 4.68 -10.68 15.30
N VAL A 167 5.54 -11.28 16.14
CA VAL A 167 6.97 -11.48 15.85
C VAL A 167 7.16 -12.24 14.53
N PHE A 168 6.31 -13.23 14.29
CA PHE A 168 6.35 -14.10 13.10
C PHE A 168 5.60 -13.54 11.89
N ASN A 169 5.35 -12.22 11.83
CA ASN A 169 4.57 -11.61 10.75
C ASN A 169 5.18 -11.88 9.35
N TYR A 170 6.50 -11.83 9.23
CA TYR A 170 7.16 -12.03 7.94
C TYR A 170 7.10 -13.50 7.51
N GLU A 171 7.29 -14.41 8.45
CA GLU A 171 7.17 -15.86 8.27
C GLU A 171 5.74 -16.23 7.86
N ALA A 172 4.74 -15.63 8.51
CA ALA A 172 3.34 -15.77 8.15
C ALA A 172 3.06 -15.25 6.73
N ARG A 173 3.55 -14.07 6.39
CA ARG A 173 3.42 -13.49 5.05
C ARG A 173 4.03 -14.41 3.98
N ASP A 174 5.23 -14.93 4.23
CA ASP A 174 5.93 -15.78 3.30
C ASP A 174 5.26 -17.16 3.16
N ALA A 175 4.67 -17.68 4.24
CA ALA A 175 3.85 -18.90 4.20
C ALA A 175 2.61 -18.71 3.32
N ILE A 176 1.91 -17.58 3.46
CA ILE A 176 0.77 -17.24 2.59
C ILE A 176 1.19 -17.08 1.13
N ALA A 177 2.32 -16.41 0.85
CA ALA A 177 2.82 -16.23 -0.52
C ALA A 177 3.13 -17.58 -1.21
N ARG A 178 3.69 -18.53 -0.45
CA ARG A 178 3.89 -19.92 -0.91
C ARG A 178 2.56 -20.62 -1.20
N SER A 179 1.61 -20.57 -0.26
CA SER A 179 0.29 -21.16 -0.44
C SER A 179 -0.47 -20.57 -1.63
N LEU A 180 -0.36 -19.26 -1.88
CA LEU A 180 -0.96 -18.64 -3.06
C LEU A 180 -0.39 -19.22 -4.36
N SER A 181 0.92 -19.49 -4.38
CA SER A 181 1.57 -20.10 -5.55
C SER A 181 1.04 -21.52 -5.80
N GLU A 182 0.77 -22.30 -4.76
CA GLU A 182 0.17 -23.65 -4.85
C GLU A 182 -1.30 -23.56 -5.33
N ILE A 183 -2.07 -22.63 -4.79
CA ILE A 183 -3.47 -22.40 -5.15
C ILE A 183 -3.60 -22.05 -6.63
N LEU A 184 -2.74 -21.15 -7.14
CA LEU A 184 -2.71 -20.81 -8.57
C LEU A 184 -2.35 -22.01 -9.47
N GLN A 185 -1.75 -23.07 -8.92
CA GLN A 185 -1.45 -24.32 -9.62
C GLN A 185 -2.57 -25.37 -9.45
N GLY A 186 -3.70 -25.00 -8.82
CA GLY A 186 -4.88 -25.86 -8.68
C GLY A 186 -5.01 -26.56 -7.33
N ALA A 187 -4.18 -26.23 -6.33
CA ALA A 187 -4.36 -26.75 -4.98
C ALA A 187 -5.64 -26.19 -4.32
N SER A 188 -6.20 -26.97 -3.38
CA SER A 188 -7.33 -26.49 -2.55
C SER A 188 -6.90 -25.29 -1.70
N ILE A 189 -7.68 -24.21 -1.76
CA ILE A 189 -7.48 -23.01 -0.94
C ILE A 189 -7.44 -23.38 0.54
N GLU A 190 -8.43 -24.15 1.01
CA GLU A 190 -8.54 -24.55 2.42
C GLU A 190 -7.33 -25.37 2.87
N ALA A 191 -6.91 -26.35 2.06
CA ALA A 191 -5.77 -27.20 2.38
C ALA A 191 -4.45 -26.42 2.39
N SER A 192 -4.22 -25.55 1.41
CA SER A 192 -3.01 -24.73 1.31
C SER A 192 -2.94 -23.68 2.42
N LEU A 193 -4.07 -23.07 2.81
CA LEU A 193 -4.10 -22.13 3.95
C LEU A 193 -3.91 -22.84 5.29
N ALA A 194 -4.53 -24.01 5.50
CA ALA A 194 -4.32 -24.81 6.70
C ALA A 194 -2.86 -25.30 6.83
N LYS A 195 -2.21 -25.60 5.70
CA LYS A 195 -0.77 -25.91 5.67
C LYS A 195 0.07 -24.69 6.04
N ALA A 196 -0.21 -23.51 5.49
CA ALA A 196 0.49 -22.29 5.87
C ALA A 196 0.37 -22.00 7.37
N GLN A 197 -0.85 -22.09 7.92
CA GLN A 197 -1.09 -21.89 9.34
C GLN A 197 -0.25 -22.83 10.20
N ARG A 198 -0.31 -24.15 9.94
CA ARG A 198 0.47 -25.14 10.70
C ARG A 198 1.98 -24.87 10.66
N ASN A 199 2.50 -24.44 9.52
CA ASN A 199 3.92 -24.13 9.39
C ASN A 199 4.34 -22.93 10.25
N VAL A 200 3.47 -21.91 10.35
CA VAL A 200 3.74 -20.73 11.19
C VAL A 200 3.61 -21.10 12.67
N GLU A 201 2.57 -21.86 13.04
CA GLU A 201 2.38 -22.34 14.40
C GLU A 201 3.56 -23.19 14.89
N PHE A 202 4.14 -24.01 14.01
CA PHE A 202 5.35 -24.77 14.30
C PHE A 202 6.53 -23.86 14.65
N LEU A 203 6.79 -22.82 13.85
CA LEU A 203 7.86 -21.84 14.12
C LEU A 203 7.63 -21.06 15.42
N MET A 204 6.36 -20.81 15.77
CA MET A 204 6.01 -20.15 17.03
C MET A 204 6.25 -21.02 18.27
N SER A 205 6.42 -22.33 18.08
CA SER A 205 6.65 -23.29 19.18
C SER A 205 8.12 -23.61 19.43
N GLU A 206 9.02 -23.14 18.57
CA GLU A 206 10.48 -23.23 18.72
C GLU A 206 11.02 -22.05 19.56
#